data_AF-A0A954B4Y0-F1
#
_entry.id   AF-A0A954B4Y0-F1
#
_cell.length_a   1.000
_cell.length_b   1.000
_cell.length_c   1.000
_cell.angle_alpha   90.00
_cell.angle_beta   90.00
_cell.angle_gamma   90.00
#
_symmetry.space_group_name_H-M   'P 1'
#
loop_
_entity.id
_entity.type
_entity.pdbx_description
1 polymer ?
#
loop_
_entity_poly.entity_id
_entity_poly.type
_entity_poly.pdbx_seq_one_letter_code
_entity_poly.pdbx_strand_id
1 'polypeptide(L)'
;MALPGARPVRAPRGTDISAKSWQTEAPLRMLMNNLDPEVAERPDDLVVYGGTGRAARSWAAYDAIVDTLRDLEDDETLLVQSGKPVGVFRTNTWAPRVLIANSNLVGDWATWPEFRKLEAEGLIMYGQMTAGS
;
A
#
# COMPACT_ATOMS: atom_id res chain seq x y z
N MET A 1 -6.73 5.01 -24.80
CA MET A 1 -6.88 3.57 -25.04
C MET A 1 -5.81 2.90 -24.21
N ALA A 2 -6.17 2.19 -23.13
CA ALA A 2 -5.19 1.58 -22.23
C ALA A 2 -4.55 0.35 -22.90
N LEU A 3 -3.23 0.19 -22.77
CA LEU A 3 -2.48 -0.93 -23.32
C LEU A 3 -2.87 -2.25 -22.63
N PRO A 4 -2.78 -3.41 -23.31
CA PRO A 4 -3.04 -4.70 -22.69
C PRO A 4 -2.00 -4.94 -21.58
N GLY A 5 -2.47 -5.13 -20.35
CA GLY A 5 -1.63 -5.19 -19.14
C GLY A 5 -1.94 -4.08 -18.13
N ALA A 6 -2.67 -3.05 -18.54
CA ALA A 6 -3.14 -2.03 -17.62
C ALA A 6 -4.18 -2.60 -16.66
N ARG A 7 -3.92 -2.56 -15.35
CA ARG A 7 -4.92 -2.85 -14.32
C ARG A 7 -5.40 -1.51 -13.76
N PRO A 8 -6.39 -0.86 -14.39
CA PRO A 8 -6.88 0.42 -13.89
C PRO A 8 -7.47 0.20 -12.50
N VAL A 9 -6.86 0.83 -11.50
CA VAL A 9 -7.36 0.90 -10.14
C VAL A 9 -8.03 2.26 -9.99
N ARG A 10 -9.22 2.30 -9.38
CA ARG A 10 -9.87 3.56 -9.00
C ARG A 10 -10.56 3.37 -7.67
N ALA A 11 -10.50 4.39 -6.84
CA ALA A 11 -11.14 4.35 -5.54
C ALA A 11 -12.67 4.37 -5.68
N PRO A 12 -13.40 3.50 -4.95
CA PRO A 12 -14.85 3.54 -4.85
C PRO A 12 -15.38 4.93 -4.46
N ARG A 13 -16.59 5.25 -4.93
CA ARG A 13 -17.27 6.54 -4.74
C ARG A 13 -18.63 6.31 -4.07
N GLY A 14 -19.22 7.38 -3.53
CA GLY A 14 -20.51 7.31 -2.84
C GLY A 14 -20.40 6.79 -1.40
N THR A 15 -21.56 6.50 -0.80
CA THR A 15 -21.72 6.17 0.61
C THR A 15 -21.71 4.66 0.92
N ASP A 16 -21.79 3.81 -0.10
CA ASP A 16 -21.73 2.35 0.10
C ASP A 16 -20.29 1.95 0.40
N ILE A 17 -20.09 1.02 1.33
CA ILE A 17 -18.77 0.54 1.76
C ILE A 17 -18.59 -0.95 1.40
N SER A 18 -17.35 -1.35 1.16
CA SER A 18 -16.97 -2.75 0.89
C SER A 18 -16.20 -3.40 2.03
N ALA A 19 -15.60 -2.60 2.92
CA ALA A 19 -15.04 -3.05 4.18
C ALA A 19 -16.07 -3.01 5.32
N LYS A 20 -15.70 -3.56 6.48
CA LYS A 20 -16.59 -3.66 7.67
C LYS A 20 -16.89 -2.33 8.36
N SER A 21 -16.09 -1.29 8.13
CA SER A 21 -16.29 0.04 8.71
C SER A 21 -15.72 1.15 7.83
N TRP A 22 -16.11 2.40 8.09
CA TRP A 22 -15.49 3.56 7.43
C TRP A 22 -14.00 3.70 7.76
N GLN A 23 -13.56 3.24 8.93
CA GLN A 23 -12.15 3.33 9.33
C GLN A 23 -11.26 2.35 8.54
N THR A 24 -11.82 1.27 7.98
CA THR A 24 -11.11 0.32 7.12
C THR A 24 -11.37 0.56 5.63
N GLU A 25 -12.55 1.08 5.28
CA GLU A 25 -12.88 1.55 3.93
C GLU A 25 -12.05 2.77 3.52
N ALA A 26 -11.78 3.70 4.44
CA ALA A 26 -10.98 4.89 4.16
C ALA A 26 -9.56 4.57 3.64
N PRO A 27 -8.72 3.79 4.35
CA PRO A 27 -7.40 3.41 3.83
C PRO A 27 -7.49 2.58 2.55
N LEU A 28 -8.53 1.76 2.38
CA LEU A 28 -8.77 1.01 1.14
C LEU A 28 -8.96 1.96 -0.06
N ARG A 29 -9.81 2.97 0.09
CA ARG A 29 -10.04 3.98 -0.95
C ARG A 29 -8.79 4.82 -1.19
N MET A 30 -8.05 5.20 -0.15
CA MET A 30 -6.85 6.00 -0.33
C MET A 30 -5.73 5.22 -1.05
N LEU A 31 -5.55 3.94 -0.73
CA LEU A 31 -4.65 3.05 -1.47
C LEU A 31 -5.03 2.98 -2.96
N MET A 32 -6.31 2.79 -3.26
CA MET A 32 -6.80 2.75 -4.65
C MET A 32 -6.67 4.10 -5.35
N ASN A 33 -6.83 5.21 -4.63
CA ASN A 33 -6.70 6.55 -5.19
C ASN A 33 -5.24 6.85 -5.59
N ASN A 34 -4.27 6.39 -4.80
CA ASN A 34 -2.85 6.49 -5.14
C ASN A 34 -2.50 5.76 -6.46
N LEU A 35 -3.33 4.84 -6.93
CA LEU A 35 -3.14 4.11 -8.18
C LEU A 35 -4.15 4.51 -9.27
N ASP A 36 -4.95 5.57 -9.05
CA ASP A 36 -5.84 6.08 -10.08
C ASP A 36 -5.01 6.58 -11.29
N PRO A 37 -5.33 6.20 -12.54
CA PRO A 37 -4.64 6.69 -13.73
C PRO A 37 -4.62 8.21 -13.90
N GLU A 38 -5.50 8.94 -13.23
CA GLU A 38 -5.51 10.41 -13.21
C GLU A 38 -4.66 11.01 -12.08
N VAL A 39 -4.13 10.17 -11.18
CA VAL A 39 -3.37 10.58 -9.98
C VAL A 39 -1.92 10.10 -10.06
N ALA A 40 -1.71 8.82 -10.38
CA ALA A 40 -0.40 8.18 -10.39
C ALA A 40 0.38 8.44 -11.68
N GLU A 41 1.69 8.63 -11.57
CA GLU A 41 2.59 8.77 -12.72
C GLU A 41 2.69 7.46 -13.55
N ARG A 42 2.70 6.30 -12.89
CA ARG A 42 2.86 4.98 -13.55
C ARG A 42 2.14 3.86 -12.77
N PRO A 43 0.79 3.87 -12.75
CA PRO A 43 -0.01 3.00 -11.87
C PRO A 43 0.15 1.50 -12.13
N ASP A 44 0.42 1.10 -13.38
CA ASP A 44 0.59 -0.33 -13.74
C ASP A 44 1.83 -0.96 -13.08
N ASP A 45 2.83 -0.13 -12.75
CA ASP A 45 4.03 -0.49 -12.00
C ASP A 45 3.91 -0.19 -10.50
N LEU A 46 2.70 0.16 -10.04
CA LEU A 46 2.37 0.63 -8.69
C LEU A 46 3.05 1.95 -8.29
N VAL A 47 3.65 2.66 -9.24
CA VAL A 47 4.39 3.91 -9.00
C VAL A 47 3.43 5.08 -8.98
N VAL A 48 3.43 5.80 -7.86
CA VAL A 48 2.60 6.98 -7.64
C VAL A 48 3.34 8.23 -8.10
N TYR A 49 4.51 8.52 -7.52
CA TYR A 49 5.34 9.68 -7.89
C TYR A 49 6.78 9.56 -7.35
N GLY A 50 7.64 10.50 -7.71
CA GLY A 50 8.97 10.65 -7.10
C GLY A 50 9.95 9.55 -7.53
N GLY A 51 9.91 9.18 -8.82
CA GLY A 51 10.77 8.16 -9.40
C GLY A 51 10.20 6.75 -9.22
N THR A 52 10.58 6.06 -8.15
CA THR A 52 10.10 4.68 -7.87
C THR A 52 9.24 4.60 -6.61
N GLY A 53 8.63 5.71 -6.19
CA GLY A 53 7.72 5.78 -5.04
C GLY A 53 6.45 4.98 -5.33
N ARG A 54 6.22 3.88 -4.60
CA ARG A 54 5.14 2.91 -4.88
C ARG A 54 4.12 2.83 -3.75
N ALA A 55 2.89 2.47 -4.12
CA ALA A 55 1.79 2.26 -3.17
C ALA A 55 1.82 0.87 -2.50
N ALA A 56 2.27 -0.15 -3.23
CA ALA A 56 2.44 -1.51 -2.73
C ALA A 56 3.66 -2.17 -3.37
N ARG A 57 4.23 -3.18 -2.71
CA ARG A 57 5.50 -3.80 -3.13
C ARG A 57 5.39 -4.53 -4.46
N SER A 58 4.25 -5.18 -4.67
CA SER A 58 3.90 -5.96 -5.85
C SER A 58 2.38 -6.07 -5.95
N TRP A 59 1.86 -6.50 -7.09
CA TRP A 59 0.42 -6.71 -7.27
C TRP A 59 -0.14 -7.73 -6.29
N ALA A 60 0.59 -8.81 -6.00
CA ALA A 60 0.20 -9.78 -4.98
C ALA A 60 0.11 -9.16 -3.58
N ALA A 61 1.02 -8.23 -3.24
CA ALA A 61 0.95 -7.50 -1.98
C ALA A 61 -0.23 -6.51 -1.95
N TYR A 62 -0.49 -5.81 -3.07
CA TYR A 62 -1.65 -4.94 -3.22
C TYR A 62 -2.96 -5.71 -3.00
N ASP A 63 -3.13 -6.84 -3.68
CA ASP A 63 -4.33 -7.69 -3.58
C ASP A 63 -4.53 -8.17 -2.14
N ALA A 64 -3.45 -8.64 -1.50
CA ALA A 64 -3.49 -9.04 -0.10
C ALA A 64 -3.85 -7.88 0.84
N ILE A 65 -3.38 -6.65 0.60
CA ILE A 65 -3.78 -5.47 1.42
C ILE A 65 -5.27 -5.18 1.22
N VAL A 66 -5.75 -5.19 -0.02
CA VAL A 66 -7.16 -4.94 -0.35
C VAL A 66 -8.07 -5.94 0.35
N ASP A 67 -7.76 -7.24 0.24
CA ASP A 67 -8.55 -8.30 0.86
C ASP A 67 -8.48 -8.21 2.38
N THR A 68 -7.30 -7.96 2.94
CA THR A 68 -7.13 -7.80 4.39
C THR A 68 -7.94 -6.61 4.92
N LEU A 69 -7.93 -5.46 4.24
CA LEU A 69 -8.69 -4.28 4.67
C LEU A 69 -10.20 -4.48 4.61
N ARG A 70 -10.70 -5.30 3.68
CA ARG A 70 -12.12 -5.66 3.60
C ARG A 70 -12.54 -6.52 4.78
N ASP A 71 -11.67 -7.42 5.21
CA ASP A 71 -11.95 -8.37 6.30
C ASP A 71 -11.54 -7.89 7.69
N LEU A 72 -10.77 -6.80 7.80
CA LEU A 72 -10.24 -6.29 9.08
C LEU A 72 -11.34 -5.82 10.03
N GLU A 73 -11.32 -6.31 11.27
CA GLU A 73 -12.27 -5.90 12.31
C GLU A 73 -11.93 -4.53 12.92
N ASP A 74 -12.88 -3.95 13.66
CA ASP A 74 -12.75 -2.63 14.27
C ASP A 74 -11.77 -2.58 15.45
N ASP A 75 -11.44 -3.73 16.04
CA ASP A 75 -10.45 -3.87 17.11
C ASP A 75 -9.15 -4.54 16.62
N GLU A 76 -8.92 -4.60 15.32
CA GLU A 76 -7.69 -5.12 14.71
C GLU A 76 -6.83 -4.03 14.05
N THR A 77 -5.54 -4.34 13.89
CA THR A 77 -4.56 -3.50 13.22
C THR A 77 -3.74 -4.32 12.23
N LEU A 78 -3.75 -3.90 10.96
CA LEU A 78 -2.89 -4.40 9.89
C LEU A 78 -1.48 -3.80 9.98
N LEU A 79 -0.45 -4.63 9.90
CA LEU A 79 0.93 -4.21 9.75
C LEU A 79 1.37 -4.30 8.29
N VAL A 80 1.79 -3.16 7.72
CA VAL A 80 2.37 -3.08 6.37
C VAL A 80 3.86 -2.76 6.48
N GLN A 81 4.69 -3.71 6.07
CA GLN A 81 6.14 -3.56 6.03
C GLN A 81 6.58 -3.40 4.58
N SER A 82 7.17 -2.24 4.24
CA SER A 82 7.62 -1.89 2.88
C SER A 82 6.62 -2.33 1.80
N GLY A 83 5.39 -1.85 1.91
CA GLY A 83 4.30 -2.12 0.97
C GLY A 83 3.79 -3.57 0.91
N LYS A 84 4.08 -4.40 1.92
CA LYS A 84 3.58 -5.78 2.04
C LYS A 84 2.79 -5.95 3.34
N PRO A 85 1.58 -6.57 3.31
CA PRO A 85 0.85 -6.90 4.52
C PRO A 85 1.54 -8.11 5.18
N VAL A 86 2.00 -7.95 6.42
CA VAL A 86 2.80 -8.98 7.12
C VAL A 86 2.11 -9.59 8.33
N GLY A 87 1.02 -8.99 8.81
CA GLY A 87 0.24 -9.56 9.89
C GLY A 87 -0.90 -8.66 10.32
N VAL A 88 -1.88 -9.26 10.98
CA VAL A 88 -2.99 -8.58 11.64
C VAL A 88 -2.94 -8.98 13.11
N PHE A 89 -3.09 -8.00 13.99
CA PHE A 89 -3.11 -8.22 15.43
C PHE A 89 -4.32 -7.53 16.03
N ARG A 90 -4.94 -8.20 17.01
CA ARG A 90 -5.95 -7.57 17.84
C ARG A 90 -5.32 -6.49 18.70
N THR A 91 -5.93 -5.31 18.69
CA THR A 91 -5.55 -4.13 19.45
C THR A 91 -6.77 -3.63 20.25
N ASN A 92 -7.39 -2.53 19.83
CA ASN A 92 -8.63 -1.98 20.37
C ASN A 92 -9.23 -0.97 19.38
N THR A 93 -10.49 -0.58 19.59
CA THR A 93 -11.22 0.29 18.66
C THR A 93 -10.65 1.70 18.50
N TRP A 94 -9.85 2.19 19.44
CA TRP A 94 -9.19 3.50 19.40
C TRP A 94 -7.80 3.47 18.75
N ALA A 95 -7.24 2.28 18.51
CA ALA A 95 -5.96 2.12 17.84
C ALA A 95 -6.07 2.43 16.32
N PRO A 96 -4.94 2.70 15.64
CA PRO A 96 -4.94 2.76 14.18
C PRO A 96 -5.32 1.42 13.55
N ARG A 97 -6.09 1.46 12.46
CA ARG A 97 -6.42 0.25 11.67
C ARG A 97 -5.23 -0.25 10.86
N VAL A 98 -4.31 0.62 10.49
CA VAL A 98 -3.10 0.27 9.71
C VAL A 98 -1.88 0.97 10.31
N LEU A 99 -0.81 0.21 10.50
CA LEU A 99 0.53 0.74 10.83
C LEU A 99 1.49 0.40 9.69
N ILE A 100 2.21 1.41 9.22
CA ILE A 100 3.04 1.33 8.02
C ILE A 100 4.48 1.67 8.37
N ALA A 101 5.41 0.82 7.94
CA ALA A 101 6.85 1.06 8.03
C ALA A 101 7.51 0.72 6.69
N ASN A 102 7.80 1.74 5.89
CA ASN A 102 8.36 1.59 4.55
C ASN A 102 9.82 2.03 4.50
N SER A 103 10.64 1.32 3.73
CA SER A 103 11.99 1.74 3.32
C SER A 103 13.01 1.94 4.44
N ASN A 104 12.69 1.57 5.67
CA ASN A 104 13.60 1.69 6.81
C ASN A 104 14.74 0.66 6.70
N LEU A 105 15.98 1.14 6.80
CA LEU A 105 17.20 0.36 6.83
C LEU A 105 18.04 0.79 8.04
N VAL A 106 18.81 -0.14 8.60
CA VAL A 106 19.78 0.18 9.65
C VAL A 106 20.81 1.17 9.10
N GLY A 107 21.27 2.12 9.91
CA GLY A 107 22.04 3.30 9.46
C GLY A 107 23.19 2.98 8.50
N ASP A 108 24.04 2.02 8.84
CA ASP A 108 25.20 1.62 8.00
C ASP A 108 24.81 1.03 6.64
N TRP A 109 23.57 0.54 6.51
CA TRP A 109 23.00 -0.06 5.30
C TRP A 109 22.01 0.86 4.57
N ALA A 110 21.74 2.06 5.09
CA ALA A 110 20.79 3.02 4.51
C ALA A 110 21.36 3.71 3.27
N THR A 111 21.72 2.92 2.26
CA THR A 111 22.34 3.36 1.01
C THR A 111 21.52 2.89 -0.20
N TRP A 112 21.60 3.64 -1.30
CA TRP A 112 20.91 3.25 -2.54
C TRP A 112 21.35 1.90 -3.11
N PRO A 113 22.65 1.53 -3.13
CA PRO A 113 23.06 0.21 -3.60
C PRO A 113 22.42 -0.94 -2.81
N GLU A 114 22.41 -0.89 -1.48
CA GLU A 114 21.77 -1.92 -0.65
C GLU A 114 20.25 -1.93 -0.86
N PHE A 115 19.62 -0.75 -0.92
CA PHE A 115 18.20 -0.63 -1.23
C PHE A 115 17.85 -1.30 -2.56
N ARG A 116 18.61 -1.02 -3.63
CA ARG A 116 18.34 -1.59 -4.97
C ARG A 116 18.58 -3.09 -5.04
N LYS A 117 19.55 -3.60 -4.28
CA LYS A 117 19.76 -5.04 -4.12
C LYS A 117 18.52 -5.70 -3.47
N LEU A 118 18.09 -5.20 -2.32
CA LEU A 118 16.89 -5.70 -1.63
C LEU A 118 15.61 -5.54 -2.47
N GLU A 119 15.53 -4.50 -3.29
CA GLU A 119 14.39 -4.26 -4.18
C GLU A 119 14.36 -5.32 -5.30
N ALA A 120 15.51 -5.63 -5.90
CA ALA A 120 15.64 -6.70 -6.90
C ALA A 120 15.29 -8.09 -6.33
N GLU A 121 15.55 -8.31 -5.03
CA GLU A 121 15.15 -9.52 -4.31
C GLU A 121 13.68 -9.51 -3.83
N GLY A 122 12.93 -8.42 -4.05
CA GLY A 122 11.54 -8.29 -3.63
C GLY A 122 11.34 -8.10 -2.11
N LEU A 123 12.37 -7.65 -1.40
CA LEU A 123 12.39 -7.51 0.06
C LEU A 123 12.05 -6.10 0.55
N ILE A 124 12.14 -5.09 -0.31
CA ILE A 124 11.87 -3.69 0.04
C ILE A 124 11.08 -2.94 -1.04
N MET A 125 10.49 -1.82 -0.67
CA MET A 125 9.75 -0.90 -1.53
C MET A 125 10.15 0.52 -1.14
N TYR A 126 10.23 1.44 -2.11
CA TYR A 126 10.43 2.86 -1.85
C TYR A 126 9.07 3.52 -1.64
N GLY A 127 8.79 3.98 -0.42
CA GLY A 127 7.48 4.55 -0.05
C GLY A 127 7.31 6.03 -0.37
N GLN A 128 8.38 6.73 -0.76
CA GLN A 128 8.41 8.20 -0.80
C GLN A 128 7.86 8.76 0.54
N MET A 129 7.03 9.80 0.50
CA MET A 129 6.31 10.37 1.62
C MET A 129 4.88 9.84 1.61
N THR A 130 4.08 10.17 0.58
CA THR A 130 2.65 9.82 0.50
C THR A 130 2.33 8.71 -0.50
N ALA A 131 3.32 8.20 -1.24
CA ALA A 131 3.07 7.11 -2.17
C ALA A 131 2.69 5.82 -1.43
N GLY A 132 3.45 5.48 -0.38
CA GLY A 132 3.27 4.26 0.40
C GLY A 132 2.48 4.41 1.70
N SER A 133 1.80 5.54 1.94
CA SER A 133 1.04 5.83 3.17
C SER A 133 -0.42 6.13 2.91
#